data_AF-A0A1I7SNJ4-F1
#
_entry.id   AF-A0A1I7SNJ4-F1
#
_cell.length_a   1.000
_cell.length_b   1.000
_cell.length_c   1.000
_cell.angle_alpha   90.00
_cell.angle_beta   90.00
_cell.angle_gamma   90.00
#
_symmetry.space_group_name_H-M   'P 1'
#
loop_
_entity.id
_entity.type
_entity.pdbx_description
1 polymer ?
#
loop_
_entity_poly.entity_id
_entity_poly.type
_entity_poly.pdbx_seq_one_letter_code
_entity_poly.pdbx_strand_id
1 'polypeptide(L)'
;MIEGSVDYNSKIVQRLHKVLRPFILRRLKSEVEKQLPPKVEKVVKCPLSKRQRYLYNEFMSLRTTKESLSSGSMVSVLNIVMQLRKCCNHPNLFEPREVETPLCPEIERIRFPRMVVLEQNGIDLRQKLVANGSRILQGLKIEKEKGNWCKKLG
;
A
#
# COMPACT_ATOMS: atom_id res chain seq x y z
N MET A 1 -13.81 -17.29 -16.20
CA MET A 1 -14.69 -18.05 -15.28
C MET A 1 -14.52 -19.52 -15.66
N ILE A 2 -13.80 -20.31 -14.85
CA ILE A 2 -13.65 -21.75 -15.09
C ILE A 2 -14.58 -22.43 -14.09
N GLU A 3 -15.84 -22.59 -14.49
CA GLU A 3 -16.83 -23.41 -13.78
C GLU A 3 -16.83 -24.79 -14.41
N GLY A 4 -16.15 -25.72 -13.75
CA GLY A 4 -16.08 -27.12 -14.16
C GLY A 4 -14.81 -27.71 -13.58
N SER A 5 -14.96 -28.73 -12.72
CA SER A 5 -13.90 -29.54 -12.06
C SER A 5 -13.52 -29.23 -10.60
N VAL A 6 -14.37 -28.57 -9.79
CA VAL A 6 -14.06 -28.33 -8.36
C VAL A 6 -13.72 -29.63 -7.60
N ASP A 7 -14.44 -30.72 -7.89
CA ASP A 7 -14.23 -32.04 -7.27
C ASP A 7 -13.01 -32.81 -7.80
N TYR A 8 -12.62 -32.60 -9.06
CA TYR A 8 -11.41 -33.20 -9.62
C TYR A 8 -10.16 -32.48 -9.10
N ASN A 9 -10.24 -31.14 -9.01
CA ASN A 9 -9.18 -30.32 -8.46
C ASN A 9 -8.93 -30.62 -6.97
N SER A 10 -9.97 -30.93 -6.18
CA SER A 10 -9.81 -31.28 -4.76
C SER A 10 -8.97 -32.55 -4.56
N LYS A 11 -9.19 -33.60 -5.37
CA LYS A 11 -8.41 -34.85 -5.33
C LYS A 11 -6.94 -34.63 -5.70
N ILE A 12 -6.68 -33.79 -6.70
CA ILE A 12 -5.31 -33.42 -7.10
C ILE A 12 -4.62 -32.64 -6.00
N VAL A 13 -5.30 -31.63 -5.43
CA VAL A 13 -4.78 -30.82 -4.33
C VAL A 13 -4.45 -31.67 -3.11
N GLN A 14 -5.29 -32.66 -2.76
CA GLN A 14 -5.02 -33.59 -1.66
C GLN A 14 -3.80 -34.48 -1.92
N ARG A 15 -3.62 -34.98 -3.15
CA ARG A 15 -2.43 -35.77 -3.53
C ARG A 15 -1.15 -34.94 -3.40
N LEU A 16 -1.17 -33.70 -3.90
CA LEU A 16 -0.06 -32.75 -3.76
C LEU A 16 0.27 -32.47 -2.29
N HIS A 17 -0.74 -32.20 -1.46
CA HIS A 17 -0.53 -31.99 -0.04
C HIS A 17 0.11 -33.21 0.65
N LYS A 18 -0.26 -34.45 0.29
CA LYS A 18 0.35 -35.66 0.85
C LYS A 18 1.84 -35.77 0.51
N VAL A 19 2.22 -35.45 -0.73
CA VAL A 19 3.63 -35.49 -1.18
C VAL A 19 4.45 -34.38 -0.53
N LEU A 20 3.90 -33.17 -0.40
CA LEU A 20 4.63 -31.99 0.10
C LEU A 20 4.69 -31.86 1.63
N ARG A 21 3.71 -32.41 2.36
CA ARG A 21 3.59 -32.30 3.83
C ARG A 21 4.84 -32.73 4.63
N PRO A 22 5.61 -33.78 4.27
CA PRO A 22 6.83 -34.10 4.99
C PRO A 22 7.99 -33.12 4.76
N PHE A 23 7.95 -32.34 3.66
CA PHE A 23 9.02 -31.39 3.31
C PHE A 23 8.72 -29.94 3.71
N ILE A 24 7.45 -29.61 3.98
CA ILE A 24 7.02 -28.25 4.29
C ILE A 24 6.37 -28.21 5.68
N LEU A 25 7.00 -27.51 6.62
CA LEU A 25 6.38 -27.20 7.91
C LEU A 25 5.49 -25.95 7.78
N ARG A 26 4.18 -26.15 7.92
CA ARG A 26 3.19 -25.07 7.99
C ARG A 26 2.33 -25.26 9.24
N ARG A 27 2.36 -24.28 10.15
CA ARG A 27 1.50 -24.23 11.35
C ARG A 27 0.73 -22.91 11.36
N LEU A 28 -0.50 -22.93 11.87
CA LEU A 28 -1.28 -21.71 12.07
C LEU A 28 -1.00 -21.17 13.48
N LYS A 29 -0.89 -19.85 13.63
CA LYS A 29 -0.67 -19.23 14.97
C LYS A 29 -1.79 -19.57 15.95
N SER A 30 -3.02 -19.75 15.45
CA SER A 30 -4.18 -20.21 16.23
C SER A 30 -4.04 -21.61 16.81
N GLU A 31 -3.19 -22.47 16.22
CA GLU A 31 -2.97 -23.84 16.70
C GLU A 31 -1.88 -23.91 17.79
N VAL A 32 -1.00 -22.90 17.87
CA VAL A 32 0.22 -22.94 18.69
C VAL A 32 0.15 -21.97 19.88
N GLU A 33 -0.37 -20.76 19.71
CA GLU A 33 -0.37 -19.73 20.75
C GLU A 33 -1.81 -19.33 21.12
N LYS A 34 -2.28 -19.78 22.29
CA LYS A 34 -3.63 -19.44 22.79
C LYS A 34 -3.71 -18.07 23.48
N GLN A 35 -2.57 -17.48 23.83
CA GLN A 35 -2.49 -16.19 24.54
C GLN A 35 -2.34 -15.00 23.59
N LEU A 36 -2.11 -15.23 22.30
CA LEU A 36 -1.95 -14.16 21.34
C LEU A 36 -3.33 -13.66 20.86
N PRO A 37 -3.66 -12.36 21.01
CA PRO A 37 -4.90 -11.83 20.49
C PRO A 37 -4.96 -11.96 18.95
N PRO A 38 -6.17 -12.11 18.38
CA PRO A 38 -6.32 -12.25 16.94
C PRO A 38 -5.84 -10.97 16.22
N LYS A 39 -5.16 -11.16 15.08
CA LYS A 39 -4.73 -10.04 14.25
C LYS A 39 -5.95 -9.34 13.65
N VAL A 40 -6.07 -8.03 13.88
CA VAL A 40 -7.11 -7.19 13.29
C VAL A 40 -6.53 -6.39 12.13
N GLU A 41 -7.02 -6.62 10.91
CA GLU A 41 -6.63 -5.85 9.74
C GLU A 41 -7.62 -4.72 9.47
N LYS A 42 -7.14 -3.47 9.42
CA LYS A 42 -7.97 -2.29 9.10
C LYS A 42 -7.44 -1.61 7.84
N VAL A 43 -8.33 -1.37 6.88
CA VAL A 43 -8.02 -0.64 5.63
C VAL A 43 -8.40 0.82 5.82
N VAL A 44 -7.42 1.73 5.70
CA VAL A 44 -7.66 3.18 5.82
C VAL A 44 -7.57 3.81 4.44
N LYS A 45 -8.64 4.50 4.04
CA LYS A 45 -8.71 5.25 2.79
C LYS A 45 -8.09 6.63 3.00
N CYS A 46 -7.12 6.99 2.17
CA CYS A 46 -6.34 8.22 2.33
C CYS A 46 -6.58 9.14 1.12
N PRO A 47 -7.13 10.35 1.30
CA PRO A 47 -7.20 11.32 0.22
C PRO A 47 -5.79 11.80 -0.18
N LEU A 48 -5.63 12.14 -1.46
CA LEU A 48 -4.40 12.79 -1.96
C LEU A 48 -4.36 14.25 -1.51
N SER A 49 -3.18 14.72 -1.13
CA SER A 49 -2.93 16.15 -0.88
C SER A 49 -3.06 16.98 -2.16
N LYS A 50 -3.22 18.30 -2.02
CA LYS A 50 -3.35 19.23 -3.16
C LYS A 50 -2.18 19.09 -4.15
N ARG A 51 -0.93 19.09 -3.65
CA ARG A 51 0.28 18.91 -4.48
C ARG A 51 0.32 17.54 -5.16
N GLN A 52 0.02 16.46 -4.46
CA GLN A 52 -0.04 15.13 -5.06
C GLN A 52 -1.12 15.02 -6.14
N ARG A 53 -2.28 15.64 -5.92
CA ARG A 53 -3.36 15.66 -6.91
C ARG A 53 -2.96 16.41 -8.18
N TYR A 54 -2.29 17.55 -8.02
CA TYR A 54 -1.74 18.31 -9.14
C TYR A 54 -0.76 17.45 -9.96
N LEU A 55 0.28 16.90 -9.31
CA LEU A 55 1.29 16.05 -9.97
C LEU A 55 0.67 14.80 -10.62
N TYR A 56 -0.31 14.19 -9.97
CA TYR A 56 -1.03 13.04 -10.51
C TYR A 56 -1.78 13.39 -11.80
N ASN A 57 -2.52 14.50 -11.79
CA ASN A 57 -3.30 14.95 -12.93
C ASN A 57 -2.39 15.38 -14.09
N GLU A 58 -1.33 16.11 -13.79
CA GLU A 58 -0.33 16.53 -14.76
C GLU A 58 0.31 15.32 -15.45
N PHE A 59 0.80 14.34 -14.68
CA PHE A 59 1.40 13.13 -15.22
C PHE A 59 0.42 12.31 -16.09
N MET A 60 -0.86 12.23 -15.69
CA MET A 60 -1.91 11.58 -16.49
C MET A 60 -2.34 12.38 -17.72
N SER A 61 -2.07 13.69 -17.74
CA SER A 61 -2.39 14.55 -18.88
C SER A 61 -1.34 14.51 -19.99
N LEU A 62 -0.10 14.10 -19.69
CA LEU A 62 1.01 13.98 -20.64
C LEU A 62 0.63 13.10 -21.84
N ARG A 63 0.99 13.54 -23.05
CA ARG A 63 0.70 12.77 -24.28
C ARG A 63 1.42 11.42 -24.28
N THR A 64 2.69 11.41 -23.86
CA THR A 64 3.51 10.19 -23.77
C THR A 64 2.89 9.12 -22.88
N THR A 65 2.26 9.50 -21.76
CA THR A 65 1.62 8.56 -20.83
C THR A 65 0.32 8.01 -21.40
N LYS A 66 -0.48 8.85 -22.08
CA LYS A 66 -1.69 8.43 -22.79
C LYS A 66 -1.39 7.49 -23.95
N GLU A 67 -0.38 7.83 -24.75
CA GLU A 67 0.09 7.01 -25.86
C GLU A 67 0.60 5.66 -25.37
N SER A 68 1.42 5.67 -24.32
CA SER A 68 1.95 4.44 -23.68
C SER A 68 0.85 3.57 -23.06
N LEU A 69 -0.27 4.16 -22.64
CA LEU A 69 -1.44 3.42 -22.15
C LEU A 69 -2.25 2.82 -23.30
N SER A 70 -2.36 3.54 -24.42
CA SER A 70 -3.02 3.06 -25.64
C SER A 70 -2.19 2.05 -26.45
N SER A 71 -0.86 2.06 -26.32
CA SER A 71 0.04 1.19 -27.08
C SER A 71 -0.01 -0.28 -26.66
N GLY A 72 -0.69 -0.61 -25.56
CA GLY A 72 -0.93 -1.99 -25.12
C GLY A 72 0.30 -2.74 -24.58
N SER A 73 1.47 -2.09 -24.48
CA SER A 73 2.68 -2.72 -23.96
C SER A 73 2.62 -2.82 -22.43
N MET A 74 2.57 -4.04 -21.89
CA MET A 74 2.49 -4.23 -20.43
C MET A 74 3.63 -3.55 -19.65
N VAL A 75 4.84 -3.50 -20.23
CA VAL A 75 6.00 -2.88 -19.58
C VAL A 75 5.83 -1.37 -19.41
N SER A 76 5.27 -0.67 -20.40
CA SER A 76 5.02 0.77 -20.29
C SER A 76 3.95 1.07 -19.24
N VAL A 77 2.89 0.26 -19.19
CA VAL A 77 1.83 0.36 -18.19
C VAL A 77 2.36 0.12 -16.78
N LEU A 78 3.22 -0.89 -16.59
CA LEU A 78 3.87 -1.15 -15.30
C LEU A 78 4.72 0.03 -14.84
N ASN A 79 5.45 0.66 -15.77
CA ASN A 79 6.24 1.85 -15.47
C ASN A 79 5.37 3.04 -15.05
N ILE A 80 4.24 3.29 -15.74
CA ILE A 80 3.27 4.32 -15.37
C ILE A 80 2.73 4.05 -13.96
N VAL A 81 2.33 2.81 -13.67
CA VAL A 81 1.82 2.42 -12.35
C VAL A 81 2.88 2.61 -11.27
N MET A 82 4.14 2.29 -11.54
CA MET A 82 5.24 2.53 -10.61
C MET A 82 5.39 4.03 -10.28
N GLN A 83 5.29 4.91 -11.27
CA GLN A 83 5.36 6.35 -11.07
C GLN A 83 4.18 6.90 -10.26
N LEU A 84 2.96 6.43 -10.55
CA LEU A 84 1.78 6.78 -9.76
C LEU A 84 1.90 6.33 -8.29
N ARG A 85 2.50 5.16 -8.05
CA ARG A 85 2.79 4.68 -6.68
C ARG A 85 3.77 5.61 -5.95
N LYS A 86 4.80 6.14 -6.64
CA LYS A 86 5.72 7.12 -6.05
C LYS A 86 4.99 8.40 -5.63
N CYS A 87 4.17 8.96 -6.52
CA CYS A 87 3.37 10.16 -6.24
C CYS A 87 2.44 9.98 -5.02
N CYS A 88 1.75 8.83 -4.91
CA CYS A 88 0.86 8.53 -3.79
C CYS A 88 1.60 8.31 -2.45
N ASN A 89 2.86 7.87 -2.50
CA ASN A 89 3.71 7.74 -1.31
C ASN A 89 4.19 9.10 -0.82
N HIS A 90 4.89 9.82 -1.68
CA HIS A 90 5.46 11.11 -1.35
C HIS A 90 5.78 11.91 -2.63
N PRO A 91 5.40 13.21 -2.74
CA PRO A 91 5.65 14.00 -3.95
C PRO A 91 7.14 14.10 -4.30
N ASN A 92 8.05 14.17 -3.32
CA ASN A 92 9.49 14.27 -3.61
C ASN A 92 10.11 12.96 -4.14
N LEU A 93 9.40 11.82 -4.07
CA LEU A 93 9.85 10.57 -4.72
C LEU A 93 9.52 10.55 -6.22
N PHE A 94 8.60 11.42 -6.63
CA PHE A 94 8.15 11.54 -8.01
C PHE A 94 8.90 12.68 -8.71
N GLU A 95 8.90 13.87 -8.11
CA GLU A 95 9.64 15.03 -8.58
C GLU A 95 10.40 15.63 -7.39
N PRO A 96 11.73 15.38 -7.28
CA PRO A 96 12.52 15.95 -6.20
C PRO A 96 12.58 17.46 -6.39
N ARG A 97 12.21 18.20 -5.35
CA ARG A 97 12.41 19.64 -5.28
C ARG A 97 13.68 19.89 -4.48
N GLU A 98 14.61 20.65 -5.03
CA GLU A 98 15.76 21.15 -4.27
C GLU A 98 15.25 22.09 -3.17
N VAL A 99 15.69 21.83 -1.94
CA VAL A 99 15.31 22.64 -0.79
C VAL A 99 16.23 23.86 -0.75
N GLU A 100 15.86 24.91 -1.49
CA GLU A 100 16.51 26.21 -1.34
C GLU A 100 16.04 26.81 0.00
N THR A 101 16.91 26.76 1.00
CA THR A 101 16.70 27.43 2.29
C THR A 101 17.71 28.56 2.42
N PRO A 102 17.28 29.83 2.43
CA PRO A 102 18.15 30.92 2.85
C PRO A 102 18.23 30.88 4.38
N LEU A 103 19.10 30.04 4.92
CA LEU A 103 19.52 29.97 6.33
C LEU A 103 18.41 29.78 7.41
N CYS A 104 18.44 28.57 7.96
CA CYS A 104 18.41 28.21 9.40
C CYS A 104 17.29 27.26 9.90
N PRO A 105 17.64 26.40 10.88
CA PRO A 105 17.13 25.05 11.05
C PRO A 105 16.14 24.98 12.20
N GLU A 106 14.92 25.44 11.97
CA GLU A 106 13.80 24.94 12.76
C GLU A 106 13.11 23.92 11.87
N ILE A 107 13.26 22.64 12.23
CA ILE A 107 12.63 21.54 11.53
C ILE A 107 11.12 21.69 11.74
N GLU A 108 10.50 22.58 10.97
CA GLU A 108 9.08 22.52 10.71
C GLU A 108 8.87 21.15 10.10
N ARG A 109 8.27 20.27 10.90
CA ARG A 109 7.93 18.91 10.52
C ARG A 109 7.18 18.99 9.20
N ILE A 110 7.87 18.69 8.10
CA ILE A 110 7.28 18.64 6.77
C ILE A 110 6.07 17.70 6.88
N ARG A 111 4.86 18.27 6.84
CA ARG A 111 3.61 17.50 6.98
C ARG A 111 3.42 16.69 5.72
N PHE A 112 3.90 15.45 5.77
CA PHE A 112 3.66 14.48 4.73
C PHE A 112 2.16 14.13 4.69
N PRO A 113 1.57 13.88 3.52
CA PRO A 113 0.19 13.38 3.39
C PRO A 113 -0.04 12.10 4.22
N ARG A 114 1.00 11.29 4.41
CA ARG A 114 1.02 10.13 5.33
C ARG A 114 0.72 10.51 6.79
N MET A 115 1.14 11.69 7.22
CA MET A 115 0.87 12.27 8.54
C MET A 115 -0.45 13.06 8.56
N VAL A 116 -0.82 13.69 7.45
CA VAL A 116 -2.05 14.50 7.36
C VAL A 116 -3.32 13.66 7.50
N VAL A 117 -3.33 12.40 7.04
CA VAL A 117 -4.50 11.50 7.27
C VAL A 117 -4.62 11.07 8.73
N LEU A 118 -3.54 11.15 9.52
CA LEU A 118 -3.63 10.99 10.97
C LEU A 118 -4.22 12.25 11.65
N GLU A 119 -3.98 13.44 11.09
CA GLU A 119 -4.42 14.69 11.72
C GLU A 119 -5.84 15.13 11.30
N GLN A 120 -6.24 14.94 10.04
CA GLN A 120 -7.47 15.56 9.51
C GLN A 120 -8.79 14.87 9.90
N ASN A 121 -8.75 13.81 10.71
CA ASN A 121 -9.94 13.11 11.21
C ASN A 121 -10.02 13.02 12.75
N GLY A 122 -9.26 13.83 13.50
CA GLY A 122 -9.34 13.82 14.99
C GLY A 122 -8.89 12.50 15.64
N ILE A 123 -8.17 11.66 14.90
CA ILE A 123 -7.62 10.41 15.40
C ILE A 123 -6.22 10.30 14.81
N ASP A 124 -5.28 10.98 15.45
CA ASP A 124 -3.88 10.65 15.24
C ASP A 124 -3.68 9.25 15.82
N LEU A 125 -3.99 8.21 15.01
CA LEU A 125 -3.93 6.81 15.42
C LEU A 125 -2.54 6.52 15.96
N ARG A 126 -1.50 7.17 15.41
CA ARG A 126 -0.15 7.03 15.94
C ARG A 126 -0.05 7.63 17.34
N GLN A 127 -0.51 8.85 17.57
CA GLN A 127 -0.50 9.44 18.91
C GLN A 127 -1.39 8.68 19.89
N LYS A 128 -2.59 8.24 19.51
CA LYS A 128 -3.49 7.45 20.37
C LYS A 128 -2.90 6.06 20.69
N LEU A 129 -2.32 5.38 19.70
CA LEU A 129 -1.69 4.08 19.92
C LEU A 129 -0.42 4.22 20.78
N VAL A 130 0.40 5.24 20.54
CA VAL A 130 1.59 5.52 21.36
C VAL A 130 1.21 5.99 22.77
N ALA A 131 0.16 6.81 22.93
CA ALA A 131 -0.38 7.19 24.24
C ALA A 131 -0.93 5.98 25.01
N ASN A 132 -1.49 4.99 24.29
CA ASN A 132 -1.90 3.70 24.86
C ASN A 132 -0.71 2.72 25.05
N GLY A 133 0.55 3.17 24.93
CA GLY A 133 1.75 2.35 25.14
C GLY A 133 2.04 1.32 24.03
N SER A 134 1.36 1.39 22.89
CA SER A 134 1.54 0.44 21.79
C SER A 134 2.74 0.79 20.91
N ARG A 135 3.59 -0.20 20.62
CA ARG A 135 4.73 -0.06 19.68
C ARG A 135 4.29 -0.36 18.25
N ILE A 136 4.63 0.52 17.30
CA ILE A 136 4.17 0.44 15.90
C ILE A 136 5.29 -0.02 14.98
N LEU A 137 5.06 -1.11 14.25
CA LEU A 137 5.89 -1.51 13.10
C LEU A 137 5.22 -1.00 11.82
N GLN A 138 5.96 -0.24 10.99
CA GLN A 138 5.39 0.37 9.79
C GLN A 138 5.65 -0.48 8.54
N GLY A 139 4.67 -1.28 8.14
CA GLY A 139 4.57 -1.87 6.79
C GLY A 139 3.59 -1.08 5.93
N LEU A 140 4.03 -0.53 4.79
CA LEU A 140 3.15 0.16 3.84
C LEU A 140 2.77 -0.78 2.69
N LYS A 141 1.51 -1.18 2.62
CA LYS A 141 0.93 -1.79 1.40
C LYS A 141 -0.07 -0.82 0.77
N ILE A 142 0.21 -0.40 -0.45
CA ILE A 142 -0.67 0.46 -1.25
C ILE A 142 -1.44 -0.44 -2.21
N GLU A 143 -2.76 -0.43 -2.10
CA GLU A 143 -3.66 -1.16 -2.98
C GLU A 143 -4.66 -0.17 -3.61
N LYS A 144 -5.02 -0.38 -4.88
CA LYS A 144 -6.01 0.45 -5.60
C LYS A 144 -7.31 -0.35 -5.67
N GLU A 145 -8.34 0.08 -4.95
CA GLU A 145 -9.68 -0.53 -5.01
C GLU A 145 -10.69 0.46 -5.57
N LYS A 146 -11.42 0.07 -6.62
CA LYS A 146 -12.53 0.83 -7.22
C LYS A 146 -12.19 2.31 -7.51
N GLY A 147 -11.02 2.56 -8.11
CA GLY A 147 -10.59 3.91 -8.49
C GLY A 147 -10.00 4.76 -7.37
N ASN A 148 -10.05 4.30 -6.12
CA ASN A 148 -9.49 5.01 -4.96
C ASN A 148 -8.27 4.27 -4.39
N TRP A 149 -7.25 5.04 -3.98
CA TRP A 149 -6.04 4.50 -3.37
C TRP A 149 -6.29 4.21 -1.88
N CYS A 150 -6.13 2.94 -1.49
CA CYS A 150 -6.27 2.46 -0.12
C CYS A 150 -4.88 2.10 0.44
N LYS A 151 -4.63 2.42 1.72
CA LYS A 151 -3.45 1.92 2.42
C LYS A 151 -3.89 0.85 3.42
N LYS A 152 -3.34 -0.36 3.27
CA LYS A 152 -3.51 -1.43 4.25
C LYS A 152 -2.46 -1.24 5.34
N LEU A 153 -2.92 -1.04 6.58
CA LEU A 153 -2.05 -1.11 7.75
C LEU A 153 -2.02 -2.57 8.20
N GLY A 154 -0.83 -3.16 8.18
CA GLY A 154 -0.58 -4.56 8.51
C GLY A 154 -0.20 -4.78 9.96
#